data_AF-U6M7T0-F1
#
_entry.id   AF-U6M7T0-F1
#
_cell.length_a   1.000
_cell.length_b   1.000
_cell.length_c   1.000
_cell.angle_alpha   90.00
_cell.angle_beta   90.00
_cell.angle_gamma   90.00
#
_symmetry.space_group_name_H-M   'P 1'
#
loop_
_entity.id
_entity.type
_entity.pdbx_description
1 polymer ?
#
loop_
_entity_poly.entity_id
_entity_poly.type
_entity_poly.pdbx_seq_one_letter_code
_entity_poly.pdbx_strand_id
1 'polypeptide(L)' 'MGDQCVKALYRRAVANERLKEYTNGLADVKKALKIVPEDADFLKLKERLDARIRAEKEQQKRMYSRMFG' A
#
# COMPACT_ATOMS: atom_id res chain seq x y z
N MET A 1 -5.75 -19.91 14.41
CA MET A 1 -6.55 -18.88 13.69
C MET A 1 -5.66 -17.73 13.16
N GLY A 2 -4.48 -18.00 12.58
CA GLY A 2 -3.57 -16.96 12.07
C GLY A 2 -3.48 -16.87 10.54
N ASP A 3 -3.49 -18.02 9.86
CA ASP A 3 -3.21 -18.11 8.41
C ASP A 3 -4.31 -17.52 7.52
N GLN A 4 -5.59 -17.70 7.87
CA GLN A 4 -6.71 -17.16 7.08
C GLN A 4 -6.75 -15.63 7.09
N CYS A 5 -6.31 -14.98 8.17
CA CYS A 5 -6.23 -13.52 8.25
C CYS A 5 -5.19 -12.94 7.29
N VAL A 6 -4.03 -13.59 7.16
CA VAL A 6 -2.92 -13.09 6.33
C VAL A 6 -3.29 -13.14 4.85
N LYS A 7 -3.84 -14.25 4.35
CA LYS A 7 -4.28 -14.36 2.95
C LYS A 7 -5.39 -13.36 2.60
N ALA A 8 -6.32 -13.10 3.52
CA ALA A 8 -7.38 -12.10 3.34
C ALA A 8 -6.81 -10.67 3.27
N LEU A 9 -5.84 -10.34 4.14
CA LEU A 9 -5.12 -9.07 4.10
C LEU A 9 -4.39 -8.88 2.77
N TYR A 10 -3.72 -9.92 2.26
CA TYR A 10 -3.04 -9.85 0.97
C TYR A 10 -4.01 -9.54 -0.17
N ARG A 11 -5.11 -10.31 -0.26
CA ARG A 11 -6.12 -10.13 -1.32
C ARG A 11 -6.74 -8.74 -1.27
N ARG A 12 -7.08 -8.24 -0.08
CA ARG A 12 -7.64 -6.89 0.09
C ARG A 12 -6.62 -5.80 -0.25
N ALA A 13 -5.36 -5.98 0.13
CA ALA A 13 -4.30 -5.05 -0.24
C ALA A 13 -4.10 -4.96 -1.76
N VAL A 14 -4.12 -6.09 -2.48
CA VAL A 14 -4.04 -6.13 -3.94
C VAL A 14 -5.29 -5.52 -4.60
N ALA A 15 -6.48 -5.73 -4.03
CA ALA A 15 -7.69 -5.08 -4.52
C ALA A 15 -7.61 -3.55 -4.39
N ASN A 16 -7.18 -3.06 -3.22
CA ASN A 16 -6.92 -1.64 -2.98
C ASN A 16 -5.83 -1.09 -3.92
N GLU A 17 -4.76 -1.86 -4.17
CA GLU A 17 -3.72 -1.50 -5.15
C GLU A 17 -4.32 -1.26 -6.55
N ARG A 18 -5.29 -2.08 -6.98
CA ARG A 18 -5.97 -1.96 -8.29
C ARG A 18 -6.97 -0.80 -8.32
N LEU A 19 -7.62 -0.51 -7.20
CA LEU A 19 -8.54 0.63 -7.04
C LEU A 19 -7.81 1.97 -6.87
N LYS A 20 -6.47 1.96 -6.83
CA LYS A 20 -5.61 3.13 -6.52
C LYS A 20 -5.78 3.65 -5.08
N GLU A 21 -6.37 2.84 -4.20
CA GLU A 21 -6.55 3.10 -2.77
C GLU A 21 -5.29 2.71 -1.99
N TYR A 22 -4.13 3.27 -2.34
CA TYR A 22 -2.83 2.75 -1.90
C TYR A 22 -2.60 2.79 -0.39
N THR A 23 -3.13 3.81 0.28
CA THR A 23 -3.04 3.97 1.75
C THR A 23 -3.80 2.86 2.48
N ASN A 24 -4.98 2.49 1.99
CA ASN A 24 -5.78 1.38 2.50
C ASN A 24 -5.06 0.04 2.29
N GLY A 25 -4.51 -0.17 1.08
CA GLY A 25 -3.69 -1.36 0.81
C GLY A 25 -2.46 -1.45 1.72
N LEU A 26 -1.79 -0.33 1.98
CA LEU A 26 -0.60 -0.29 2.83
C LEU A 26 -0.95 -0.60 4.30
N ALA A 27 -2.12 -0.19 4.77
CA ALA A 27 -2.59 -0.53 6.12
C ALA A 27 -2.78 -2.05 6.29
N ASP A 28 -3.29 -2.74 5.27
CA ASP A 28 -3.44 -4.20 5.27
C ASP A 28 -2.09 -4.92 5.26
N VAL A 29 -1.16 -4.46 4.41
CA VAL A 29 0.21 -4.99 4.35
C VAL A 29 0.92 -4.82 5.69
N LYS A 30 0.80 -3.66 6.35
CA LYS A 30 1.37 -3.43 7.68
C LYS A 30 0.79 -4.35 8.74
N LYS A 31 -0.51 -4.66 8.68
CA LYS A 31 -1.13 -5.63 9.60
C LYS A 31 -0.58 -7.04 9.35
N ALA A 32 -0.43 -7.44 8.09
CA ALA A 32 0.10 -8.75 7.74
C ALA A 32 1.57 -8.92 8.15
N LEU A 33 2.43 -7.92 7.90
CA LEU A 33 3.84 -7.96 8.29
C LEU A 33 4.07 -7.97 9.81
N LYS A 34 3.07 -7.60 10.62
CA LYS A 34 3.15 -7.82 12.08
C LYS A 34 2.96 -9.30 12.46
N ILE A 35 2.31 -10.08 11.60
CA ILE A 35 2.02 -11.50 11.79
C ILE A 35 3.11 -12.35 11.11
N VAL A 36 3.50 -11.97 9.88
CA VAL A 36 4.51 -12.64 9.06
C VAL A 36 5.55 -11.60 8.56
N PRO A 37 6.53 -11.22 9.41
CA PRO A 37 7.44 -10.10 9.10
C PRO A 37 8.34 -10.31 7.86
N GLU A 38 8.64 -11.55 7.52
CA GLU A 38 9.57 -11.93 6.46
C GLU A 38 8.88 -12.42 5.19
N ASP A 39 7.55 -12.26 5.10
CA ASP A 39 6.80 -12.69 3.92
C ASP A 39 7.16 -11.83 2.69
N ALA A 40 7.81 -12.47 1.72
CA ALA A 40 8.34 -11.80 0.54
C ALA A 40 7.25 -11.13 -0.32
N ASP A 41 6.03 -11.68 -0.35
CA ASP A 41 4.94 -11.12 -1.14
C ASP A 41 4.40 -9.83 -0.50
N PHE A 42 4.30 -9.79 0.83
CA PHE A 42 3.94 -8.56 1.54
C PHE A 42 5.04 -7.49 1.45
N LEU A 43 6.31 -7.86 1.55
CA LEU A 43 7.41 -6.91 1.42
C LEU A 43 7.43 -6.27 0.01
N LYS A 44 7.31 -7.07 -1.05
CA LYS A 44 7.20 -6.57 -2.43
C LYS A 44 5.97 -5.68 -2.63
N LEU A 45 4.82 -6.07 -2.08
CA LEU A 45 3.60 -5.26 -2.18
C LEU A 45 3.73 -3.93 -1.44
N LYS A 46 4.38 -3.93 -0.26
CA LYS A 46 4.69 -2.72 0.51
C LYS A 46 5.49 -1.72 -0.32
N GLU A 47 6.57 -2.18 -0.96
CA GLU A 47 7.44 -1.32 -1.78
C GLU A 47 6.67 -0.69 -2.94
N ARG A 48 5.85 -1.47 -3.66
CA ARG A 48 5.02 -0.94 -4.75
C ARG A 48 4.04 0.12 -4.26
N LEU A 49 3.36 -0.11 -3.14
CA LEU A 49 2.40 0.84 -2.58
C LEU A 49 3.07 2.11 -2.07
N ASP A 50 4.20 1.99 -1.37
CA ASP A 50 4.98 3.14 -0.91
C ASP A 50 5.46 4.02 -2.08
N ALA A 51 5.91 3.40 -3.18
CA ALA A 51 6.32 4.12 -4.39
C ALA A 51 5.16 4.91 -5.01
N ARG A 52 3.97 4.30 -5.11
CA ARG A 52 2.79 4.97 -5.67
C ARG A 52 2.30 6.12 -4.79
N ILE A 53 2.29 5.95 -3.47
CA ILE A 53 1.93 7.00 -2.52
C ILE A 53 2.89 8.19 -2.63
N ARG A 54 4.20 7.94 -2.78
CA ARG A 54 5.18 9.02 -3.00
C ARG A 54 4.91 9.75 -4.31
N ALA A 55 4.69 9.01 -5.40
CA ALA A 55 4.39 9.60 -6.70
C ALA A 55 3.12 10.47 -6.68
N GLU A 56 2.04 10.02 -6.02
CA GLU A 56 0.82 10.83 -5.88
C GLU A 56 1.08 12.10 -5.07
N LYS A 57 1.85 12.01 -3.98
CA LYS A 57 2.19 13.19 -3.17
C LYS A 57 3.06 14.18 -3.95
N GLU A 58 4.02 13.71 -4.72
CA GLU A 58 4.86 14.57 -5.58
C GLU A 58 4.05 15.24 -6.68
N GLN A 59 3.17 14.48 -7.35
CA GLN A 59 2.26 15.02 -8.35
C GLN A 59 1.32 16.08 -7.75
N GLN A 60 0.72 15.79 -6.59
CA GLN A 60 -0.13 16.75 -5.88
C GLN A 60 0.61 18.03 -5.50
N LYS A 61 1.83 17.92 -4.95
CA LYS A 61 2.67 19.09 -4.63
C LYS A 61 3.01 19.91 -5.88
N ARG A 62 3.38 19.25 -6.97
CA ARG A 62 3.69 19.91 -8.25
C ARG A 62 2.47 20.60 -8.84
N MET A 63 1.31 19.94 -8.81
CA MET A 63 0.04 20.52 -9.26
C MET A 63 -0.35 21.73 -8.42
N TYR A 64 -0.27 21.62 -7.09
CA TYR A 64 -0.53 22.73 -6.18
C TYR A 64 0.40 23.92 -6.46
N SER A 65 1.71 23.68 -6.58
CA SER A 65 2.68 24.72 -6.91
C SER A 65 2.43 25.36 -8.28
N ARG A 66 1.84 24.65 -9.24
CA ARG A 66 1.50 25.21 -10.56
C ARG A 66 0.18 25.98 -10.56
N MET A 67 -0.75 25.61 -9.68
CA MET A 67 -2.05 26.28 -9.55
C MET A 67 -2.00 27.53 -8.67
N PHE A 68 -1.08 27.58 -7.70
CA PHE A 68 -1.07 28.60 -6.64
C PHE A 68 0.31 29.23 -6.37
N GLY A 69 1.36 28.83 -7.09
CA GLY A 69 2.67 29.48 -7.07
C GLY A 69 2.87 30.34 -8.31
#